data_AF-A0A5K1CJ94-F1
#
_entry.id   AF-A0A5K1CJ94-F1
#
_cell.length_a   1.000
_cell.length_b   1.000
_cell.length_c   1.000
_cell.angle_alpha   90.00
_cell.angle_beta   90.00
_cell.angle_gamma   90.00
#
_symmetry.space_group_name_H-M   'P 1'
#
loop_
_entity.id
_entity.type
_entity.pdbx_description
1 polymer ?
#
loop_
_entity_poly.entity_id
_entity_poly.type
_entity_poly.pdbx_seq_one_letter_code
_entity_poly.pdbx_strand_id
1 'polypeptide(L)' 'SIPRRIWLDPSGRQLVQWPVEEIEALRGNQYDIQNKRIESGSVVEVPEINASQ' A
#
# COMPACT_ATOMS: atom_id res chain seq x y z
N SER A 1 -15.27 -3.10 -7.03
CA SER A 1 -14.62 -2.50 -5.86
C SER A 1 -14.03 -3.62 -5.01
N ILE A 2 -12.93 -3.38 -4.29
CA ILE A 2 -12.35 -4.35 -3.35
C ILE A 2 -13.07 -4.24 -2.00
N PRO A 3 -13.50 -5.35 -1.37
CA PRO A 3 -14.10 -5.34 -0.04
C PRO A 3 -13.15 -4.76 1.03
N ARG A 4 -13.71 -4.10 2.05
CA ARG A 4 -12.94 -3.54 3.16
C ARG A 4 -13.55 -3.92 4.51
N ARG A 5 -12.68 -4.23 5.46
CA ARG A 5 -13.02 -4.29 6.89
C ARG A 5 -13.14 -2.86 7.41
N ILE A 6 -14.07 -2.64 8.34
CA ILE A 6 -14.33 -1.33 8.93
C ILE A 6 -14.39 -1.47 10.45
N TRP A 7 -13.78 -0.54 11.16
CA TRP A 7 -13.88 -0.43 12.61
C TRP A 7 -13.77 1.04 13.06
N LEU A 8 -14.12 1.30 14.32
CA LEU A 8 -13.98 2.63 14.91
C LEU A 8 -12.51 2.91 15.24
N ASP A 9 -12.01 4.07 14.81
CA ASP A 9 -10.69 4.56 15.18
C ASP A 9 -10.54 4.65 16.71
N PRO A 10 -9.36 4.41 17.30
CA PRO A 10 -9.17 4.51 18.74
C PRO A 10 -9.57 5.86 19.34
N SER A 11 -9.50 6.95 18.57
CA SER A 11 -9.97 8.26 19.01
C SER A 11 -11.49 8.42 19.00
N GLY A 12 -12.24 7.47 18.43
CA GLY A 12 -13.70 7.48 18.34
C GLY A 12 -14.28 8.48 17.34
N ARG A 13 -13.44 9.23 16.63
CA ARG A 13 -13.87 10.35 15.77
C ARG A 13 -14.14 9.96 14.32
N GLN A 14 -13.66 8.79 13.91
CA GLN A 14 -13.77 8.33 12.53
C GLN A 14 -13.77 6.80 12.44
N LEU A 15 -14.18 6.30 11.28
CA LEU A 15 -14.04 4.89 10.92
C LEU A 15 -12.74 4.69 10.15
N VAL A 16 -12.01 3.63 10.49
CA VAL A 16 -10.86 3.16 9.71
C VAL A 16 -11.34 2.06 8.78
N GLN A 17 -10.84 2.07 7.56
CA GLN A 17 -11.09 1.00 6.59
C GLN A 17 -9.78 0.37 6.16
N TRP A 18 -9.78 -0.95 6.02
CA TRP A 18 -8.63 -1.71 5.55
C TRP A 18 -9.09 -2.77 4.54
N PRO A 19 -8.32 -3.04 3.47
CA PRO A 19 -8.62 -4.17 2.59
C PRO A 19 -8.79 -5.47 3.39
N VAL A 20 -9.70 -6.34 2.95
CA VAL A 20 -9.86 -7.66 3.57
C VAL A 20 -8.57 -8.48 3.42
N GLU A 21 -8.24 -9.32 4.41
CA GLU A 21 -6.95 -10.03 4.47
C GLU A 21 -6.74 -10.97 3.27
N GLU A 22 -7.82 -11.45 2.66
CA GLU A 22 -7.82 -12.31 1.47
C GLU A 22 -7.12 -11.65 0.27
N ILE A 23 -7.05 -10.32 0.21
CA ILE A 23 -6.33 -9.63 -0.87
C ILE A 23 -4.82 -9.83 -0.81
N GLU A 24 -4.28 -10.10 0.38
CA GLU A 24 -2.85 -10.30 0.58
C GLU A 24 -2.35 -11.55 -0.18
N ALA A 25 -3.23 -12.54 -0.39
CA ALA A 25 -2.93 -13.73 -1.18
C ALA A 25 -2.70 -13.46 -2.68
N LEU A 26 -3.09 -12.27 -3.16
CA LEU A 26 -2.89 -11.86 -4.56
C LEU A 26 -1.57 -11.10 -4.78
N ARG A 27 -0.79 -10.85 -3.73
CA ARG A 27 0.51 -10.16 -3.86
C ARG A 27 1.52 -11.07 -4.56
N GLY A 28 2.23 -10.51 -5.53
CA GLY A 28 3.38 -11.15 -6.16
C GLY A 28 4.67 -10.90 -5.38
N ASN A 29 5.75 -10.65 -6.10
CA ASN A 29 7.06 -10.37 -5.49
C ASN A 29 7.00 -9.10 -4.63
N GLN A 30 7.51 -9.20 -3.41
CA GLN A 30 7.65 -8.06 -2.51
C GLN A 30 8.94 -7.31 -2.82
N TYR A 31 8.85 -5.98 -2.82
CA TYR A 31 10.01 -5.09 -2.89
C TYR A 31 9.93 -4.08 -1.74
N ASP A 32 11.05 -3.87 -1.05
CA ASP A 32 11.14 -2.99 0.11
C ASP A 32 12.22 -1.92 -0.11
N ILE A 33 11.83 -0.65 0.03
CA ILE A 33 12.72 0.50 -0.04
C ILE A 33 12.65 1.22 1.30
N GLN A 34 13.75 1.19 2.03
CA GLN A 34 13.86 1.85 3.33
C GLN A 34 14.83 3.03 3.26
N ASN A 35 14.58 4.07 4.07
CA ASN A 35 15.46 5.23 4.25
C ASN A 35 15.86 5.97 2.96
N LYS A 36 15.04 5.90 1.89
CA LYS A 36 15.27 6.64 0.65
C LYS A 36 14.74 8.07 0.80
N ARG A 37 15.61 9.06 0.61
CA ARG A 37 15.21 10.47 0.50
C ARG A 37 14.52 10.71 -0.84
N ILE A 38 13.32 11.28 -0.82
CA ILE A 38 12.58 11.73 -2.01
C ILE A 38 12.69 13.25 -2.08
N GLU A 39 13.34 13.76 -3.13
CA GLU A 39 13.50 15.20 -3.35
C GLU A 39 12.30 15.77 -4.12
N SER A 40 12.04 17.08 -3.98
CA SER A 40 10.93 17.73 -4.68
C SER A 40 11.08 17.59 -6.19
N GLY A 41 10.04 17.08 -6.85
CA GLY A 41 10.04 16.83 -8.30
C GLY A 41 10.87 15.63 -8.76
N SER A 42 11.46 14.86 -7.84
CA SER A 42 12.25 13.68 -8.19
C SER A 42 11.38 12.44 -8.44
N VAL A 43 11.91 11.49 -9.21
CA VAL A 43 11.34 10.16 -9.43
C VAL A 43 12.27 9.14 -8.80
N VAL A 44 11.71 8.23 -7.99
CA VAL A 44 12.44 7.09 -7.44
C VAL A 44 12.06 5.85 -8.23
N GLU A 45 13.01 5.34 -9.01
CA GLU A 45 12.83 4.10 -9.76
C GLU A 45 12.83 2.89 -8.81
N VAL A 46 11.92 1.96 -9.09
CA VAL A 46 11.84 0.66 -8.43
C VAL A 46 12.50 -0.35 -9.37
N PRO A 47 13.68 -0.89 -9.04
CA PRO A 47 14.59 -1.52 -10.00
C PRO A 47 14.16 -2.86 -10.62
N GLU A 48 12.92 -3.33 -10.46
CA GLU A 48 12.53 -4.64 -11.04
C GLU A 48 11.03 -4.89 -11.26
N ILE A 49 10.22 -3.84 -11.45
CA ILE A 49 8.83 -4.04 -11.90
C ILE A 49 8.78 -3.95 -13.42
N ASN A 50 8.80 -5.10 -14.09
CA ASN A 50 8.25 -5.22 -15.44
C ASN A 50 6.75 -4.93 -15.35
N ALA A 51 6.39 -3.65 -15.45
CA ALA A 51 5.00 -3.26 -15.57
C ALA A 51 4.48 -3.80 -16.91
N SER A 52 3.60 -4.80 -16.88
CA SER A 52 2.81 -5.13 -18.06
C SER A 52 1.87 -3.96 -18.33
N GLN A 53 2.16 -3.21 -19.39
CA GLN A 53 1.24 -2.24 -19.97
C GLN A 53 0.06 -2.94 -20.64
#